data_AF-A0AAQ3BZ88-F1
#
_entry.id   AF-A0AAQ3BZ88-F1
#
_cell.length_a   1.000
_cell.length_b   1.000
_cell.length_c   1.000
_cell.angle_alpha   90.00
_cell.angle_beta   90.00
_cell.angle_gamma   90.00
#
_symmetry.space_group_name_H-M   'P 1'
#
loop_
_entity.id
_entity.type
_entity.pdbx_description
1 polymer ?
#
loop_
_entity_poly.entity_id
_entity_poly.type
_entity_poly.pdbx_seq_one_letter_code
_entity_poly.pdbx_strand_id
1 'polypeptide(L)'
;MDLWLTLAALCGLALGAPLQRAMLQIMRPLCAPLLWHDRHFSPFPCRAALSAALAAISLSLAWGLPPGIVWLCGLGFCTLSLALALIDRASLLLPDALTQPLLWLGLIWNALYQPTYLPQAVLGAAAGYLALWLIAWGFWRWRGEQGLGGGDVKLLAALGAWCGWADLPALLLLASLLTLVGIALRHRWRGMSLAAPAPFGPALLVAGLWQVLPRLAGV
;
A
#
# COMPACT_ATOMS: atom_id res chain seq x y z
N MET A 1 27.04 -8.43 -16.34
CA MET A 1 25.85 -8.36 -15.48
C MET A 1 26.24 -7.50 -14.30
N ASP A 2 25.76 -6.26 -14.27
CA ASP A 2 26.34 -5.19 -13.45
C ASP A 2 26.19 -5.47 -11.96
N LEU A 3 27.27 -5.26 -11.20
CA LEU A 3 27.34 -5.44 -9.74
C LEU A 3 26.15 -4.77 -9.01
N TRP A 4 25.64 -3.66 -9.55
CA TRP A 4 24.47 -2.99 -9.04
C TRP A 4 23.19 -3.85 -9.09
N LEU A 5 22.90 -4.46 -10.24
CA LEU A 5 21.69 -5.27 -10.42
C LEU A 5 21.73 -6.54 -9.56
N THR A 6 22.92 -7.13 -9.37
CA THR A 6 23.07 -8.28 -8.48
C THR A 6 22.84 -7.90 -7.01
N LEU A 7 23.40 -6.77 -6.56
CA LEU A 7 23.15 -6.25 -5.21
C LEU A 7 21.67 -5.90 -5.00
N ALA A 8 21.02 -5.30 -5.99
CA ALA A 8 19.59 -4.99 -5.93
C ALA A 8 18.73 -6.26 -5.79
N ALA A 9 19.02 -7.29 -6.59
CA ALA A 9 18.32 -8.58 -6.48
C ALA A 9 18.50 -9.23 -5.10
N LEU A 10 19.75 -9.27 -4.60
CA LEU A 10 20.07 -9.85 -3.30
C LEU A 10 19.37 -9.12 -2.16
N CYS A 11 19.30 -7.79 -2.22
CA CYS A 11 18.58 -6.99 -1.24
C CYS A 11 17.09 -7.33 -1.21
N GLY A 12 16.43 -7.41 -2.38
CA GLY A 12 15.02 -7.79 -2.47
C GLY A 12 14.76 -9.22 -1.96
N LEU A 13 15.62 -10.18 -2.28
CA LEU A 13 15.54 -11.54 -1.76
C LEU A 13 15.63 -11.58 -0.22
N ALA A 14 16.55 -10.79 0.35
CA ALA A 14 16.78 -10.71 1.79
C ALA A 14 15.58 -10.15 2.57
N LEU A 15 14.74 -9.31 1.94
CA LEU A 15 13.57 -8.69 2.57
C LEU A 15 12.37 -9.63 2.75
N GLY A 16 12.28 -10.75 2.01
CA GLY A 16 11.11 -11.64 2.09
C GLY A 16 10.93 -12.32 3.45
N ALA A 17 12.00 -12.82 4.05
CA ALA A 17 11.94 -13.46 5.36
C ALA A 17 11.54 -12.52 6.53
N PRO A 18 12.10 -11.30 6.65
CA PRO A 18 11.66 -10.35 7.67
C PRO A 18 10.25 -9.83 7.39
N LEU A 19 9.88 -9.56 6.13
CA LEU A 19 8.54 -9.08 5.79
C LEU A 19 7.46 -10.11 6.17
N GLN A 20 7.66 -11.39 5.83
CA GLN A 20 6.70 -12.44 6.20
C GLN A 20 6.55 -12.56 7.72
N ARG A 21 7.66 -12.49 8.47
CA ARG A 21 7.65 -12.54 9.93
C ARG A 21 6.90 -11.34 10.52
N ALA A 22 7.18 -10.13 10.03
CA ALA A 22 6.50 -8.92 10.46
C ALA A 22 4.98 -9.00 10.19
N MET A 23 4.57 -9.42 8.99
CA MET A 23 3.16 -9.59 8.65
C MET A 23 2.46 -10.57 9.60
N LEU A 24 3.07 -11.72 9.87
CA LEU A 24 2.52 -12.71 10.81
C LEU A 24 2.45 -12.17 12.24
N GLN A 25 3.48 -11.46 12.71
CA GLN A 25 3.50 -10.88 14.06
C GLN A 25 2.43 -9.80 14.24
N ILE A 26 2.26 -8.92 13.25
CA ILE A 26 1.24 -7.86 13.27
C ILE A 26 -0.17 -8.46 13.22
N MET A 27 -0.36 -9.53 12.45
CA MET A 27 -1.67 -10.16 12.25
C MET A 27 -2.10 -11.09 13.37
N ARG A 28 -1.15 -11.72 14.07
CA ARG A 28 -1.42 -12.65 15.16
C ARG A 28 -2.35 -12.08 16.25
N PRO A 29 -2.14 -10.87 16.80
CA PRO A 29 -3.07 -10.31 17.79
C PRO A 29 -4.39 -9.83 17.15
N LEU A 30 -4.35 -9.34 15.91
CA LEU A 30 -5.51 -8.74 15.23
C LEU A 30 -6.52 -9.79 14.76
N CYS A 31 -6.07 -11.01 14.46
CA CYS A 31 -6.89 -12.07 13.89
C CYS A 31 -7.04 -13.31 14.79
N ALA A 32 -6.62 -13.22 16.05
CA ALA A 32 -6.61 -14.35 17.00
C ALA A 32 -7.95 -15.11 17.12
N PRO A 33 -9.14 -14.49 16.98
CA PRO A 33 -10.41 -15.22 17.00
C PRO A 33 -10.94 -15.64 15.62
N LEU A 34 -10.47 -15.04 14.51
CA LEU A 34 -11.17 -15.08 13.20
C LEU A 34 -10.45 -15.90 12.11
N LEU A 35 -9.12 -16.00 12.12
CA LEU A 35 -8.36 -16.67 11.04
C LEU A 35 -7.73 -18.01 11.43
N TRP A 36 -7.67 -18.37 12.72
CA TRP A 36 -6.78 -19.44 13.20
C TRP A 36 -7.45 -20.78 13.54
N HIS A 37 -8.75 -20.93 13.26
CA HIS A 37 -9.45 -22.20 13.52
C HIS A 37 -9.09 -23.29 12.49
N ASP A 38 -8.74 -22.91 11.26
CA ASP A 38 -8.26 -23.85 10.23
C ASP A 38 -6.74 -23.81 10.11
N ARG A 39 -6.06 -24.77 10.77
CA ARG A 39 -4.60 -24.87 10.87
C ARG A 39 -3.83 -25.06 9.55
N HIS A 40 -4.51 -25.11 8.40
CA HIS A 40 -3.92 -25.44 7.10
C HIS A 40 -3.81 -24.27 6.11
N PHE A 41 -4.36 -23.08 6.40
CA PHE A 41 -4.31 -21.95 5.46
C PHE A 41 -3.71 -20.70 6.10
N SER A 42 -2.42 -20.45 5.85
CA SER A 42 -1.89 -19.09 6.03
C SER A 42 -2.37 -18.25 4.84
N PRO A 43 -3.19 -17.21 5.02
CA PRO A 43 -3.65 -16.38 3.90
C PRO A 43 -2.51 -15.60 3.23
N PHE A 44 -1.32 -15.61 3.83
CA PHE A 44 -0.13 -14.94 3.32
C PHE A 44 0.70 -15.85 2.42
N PRO A 45 1.36 -15.29 1.38
CA PRO A 45 2.28 -16.04 0.53
C PRO A 45 3.39 -16.73 1.32
N CYS A 46 3.89 -17.84 0.79
CA CYS A 46 5.07 -18.48 1.34
C CYS A 46 6.30 -17.56 1.23
N ARG A 47 7.30 -17.77 2.11
CA ARG A 47 8.54 -16.99 2.15
C ARG A 47 9.20 -16.84 0.78
N ALA A 48 9.28 -17.94 0.03
CA ALA A 48 9.94 -17.98 -1.27
C ALA A 48 9.22 -17.09 -2.29
N ALA A 49 7.87 -17.13 -2.32
CA ALA A 49 7.09 -16.27 -3.20
C ALA A 49 7.27 -14.79 -2.85
N LEU A 50 7.31 -14.45 -1.55
CA LEU A 50 7.52 -13.08 -1.11
C LEU A 50 8.93 -12.57 -1.43
N SER A 51 9.96 -13.37 -1.18
CA SER A 51 11.34 -13.05 -1.56
C SER A 51 11.48 -12.87 -3.07
N ALA A 52 10.85 -13.72 -3.89
CA ALA A 52 10.88 -13.60 -5.34
C ALA A 52 10.17 -12.32 -5.82
N ALA A 53 9.00 -12.00 -5.26
CA ALA A 53 8.27 -10.77 -5.58
C ALA A 53 9.08 -9.51 -5.22
N LEU A 54 9.67 -9.47 -4.03
CA LEU A 54 10.50 -8.34 -3.60
C LEU A 54 11.79 -8.25 -4.42
N ALA A 55 12.40 -9.36 -4.81
CA ALA A 55 13.54 -9.36 -5.73
C ALA A 55 13.17 -8.78 -7.09
N ALA A 56 12.01 -9.16 -7.64
CA ALA A 56 11.51 -8.62 -8.91
C ALA A 56 11.21 -7.12 -8.81
N ILE A 57 10.58 -6.66 -7.73
CA ILE A 57 10.34 -5.23 -7.45
C ILE A 57 11.68 -4.48 -7.31
N SER A 58 12.61 -5.03 -6.55
CA SER A 58 13.92 -4.43 -6.28
C SER A 58 14.74 -4.27 -7.57
N LEU A 59 14.71 -5.29 -8.43
CA LEU A 59 15.30 -5.25 -9.75
C LEU A 59 14.61 -4.24 -10.66
N SER A 60 13.28 -4.25 -10.75
CA SER A 60 12.56 -3.31 -11.62
C SER A 60 12.83 -1.85 -11.24
N LEU A 61 12.91 -1.55 -9.94
CA LEU A 61 13.34 -0.24 -9.45
C LEU A 61 14.79 0.06 -9.81
N ALA A 62 15.70 -0.91 -9.75
CA ALA A 62 17.12 -0.71 -10.07
C ALA A 62 17.38 -0.38 -11.55
N TRP A 63 16.43 -0.69 -12.45
CA TRP A 63 16.47 -0.27 -13.86
C TRP A 63 16.05 1.20 -14.05
N GLY A 64 15.15 1.71 -13.21
CA GLY A 64 14.58 3.06 -13.36
C GLY A 64 15.12 4.11 -12.38
N LEU A 65 15.73 3.67 -11.27
CA LEU A 65 16.21 4.54 -10.19
C LEU A 65 17.72 4.39 -9.99
N PRO A 66 18.43 5.49 -9.69
CA PRO A 66 19.86 5.44 -9.40
C PRO A 66 20.14 4.68 -8.08
N PRO A 67 21.33 4.06 -7.95
CA PRO A 67 21.74 3.45 -6.71
C PRO A 67 21.81 4.45 -5.56
N GLY A 68 21.44 4.00 -4.36
CA GLY A 68 21.51 4.80 -3.13
C GLY A 68 20.15 5.02 -2.49
N ILE A 69 19.96 6.19 -1.89
CA ILE A 69 18.80 6.47 -1.04
C ILE A 69 17.48 6.54 -1.81
N VAL A 70 17.48 7.04 -3.05
CA VAL A 70 16.28 7.08 -3.91
C VAL A 70 15.71 5.67 -4.10
N TRP A 71 16.58 4.73 -4.49
CA TRP A 71 16.21 3.33 -4.65
C TRP A 71 15.78 2.67 -3.34
N LEU A 72 16.49 2.93 -2.22
CA LEU A 72 16.11 2.40 -0.90
C LEU A 72 14.72 2.90 -0.45
N CYS A 73 14.42 4.18 -0.66
CA CYS A 73 13.12 4.77 -0.35
C CYS A 73 12.01 4.19 -1.25
N GLY A 74 12.26 4.03 -2.55
CA GLY A 74 11.34 3.35 -3.47
C GLY A 74 11.10 1.89 -3.09
N LEU A 75 12.15 1.16 -2.72
CA LEU A 75 12.04 -0.22 -2.25
C LEU A 75 11.25 -0.31 -0.95
N GLY A 76 11.48 0.61 0.00
CA GLY A 76 10.72 0.72 1.24
C GLY A 76 9.23 0.98 0.99
N PHE A 77 8.91 1.95 0.12
CA PHE A 77 7.55 2.25 -0.31
C PHE A 77 6.85 1.02 -0.91
N CYS A 78 7.49 0.35 -1.87
CA CYS A 78 6.94 -0.83 -2.53
C CYS A 78 6.79 -2.02 -1.57
N THR A 79 7.73 -2.21 -0.64
CA THR A 79 7.71 -3.31 0.34
C THR A 79 6.55 -3.14 1.32
N LEU A 80 6.38 -1.93 1.87
CA LEU A 80 5.25 -1.60 2.76
C LEU A 80 3.91 -1.69 2.03
N SER A 81 3.86 -1.20 0.78
CA SER A 81 2.69 -1.29 -0.09
C SER A 81 2.29 -2.74 -0.36
N LEU A 82 3.25 -3.60 -0.70
CA LEU A 82 3.00 -5.02 -0.91
C LEU A 82 2.43 -5.69 0.35
N ALA A 83 3.02 -5.40 1.52
CA ALA A 83 2.56 -5.95 2.79
C ALA A 83 1.12 -5.50 3.11
N LEU A 84 0.82 -4.21 2.96
CA LEU A 84 -0.52 -3.65 3.17
C LEU A 84 -1.55 -4.25 2.22
N ALA A 85 -1.22 -4.39 0.93
CA ALA A 85 -2.12 -4.99 -0.07
C ALA A 85 -2.43 -6.47 0.23
N LEU A 86 -1.42 -7.24 0.67
CA LEU A 86 -1.60 -8.63 1.05
C LEU A 86 -2.44 -8.78 2.32
N ILE A 87 -2.23 -7.93 3.31
CA ILE A 87 -3.00 -7.92 4.56
C ILE A 87 -4.45 -7.49 4.31
N ASP A 88 -4.67 -6.43 3.55
CA ASP A 88 -6.03 -5.95 3.24
C ASP A 88 -6.81 -6.99 2.43
N ARG A 89 -6.18 -7.63 1.45
CA ARG A 89 -6.81 -8.71 0.70
C ARG A 89 -7.20 -9.92 1.56
N ALA A 90 -6.42 -10.21 2.60
CA ALA A 90 -6.64 -11.34 3.49
C ALA A 90 -7.67 -11.06 4.59
N SER A 91 -7.73 -9.82 5.09
CA SER A 91 -8.42 -9.50 6.35
C SER A 91 -9.29 -8.25 6.30
N LEU A 92 -9.24 -7.45 5.22
CA LEU A 92 -9.87 -6.11 5.12
C LEU A 92 -9.40 -5.13 6.20
N LEU A 93 -8.20 -5.36 6.73
CA LEU A 93 -7.57 -4.51 7.74
C LEU A 93 -6.30 -3.86 7.17
N LEU A 94 -6.05 -2.62 7.56
CA LEU A 94 -4.81 -1.89 7.26
C LEU A 94 -4.16 -1.47 8.58
N PRO A 95 -3.16 -2.22 9.07
CA PRO A 95 -2.59 -1.98 10.39
C PRO A 95 -1.76 -0.70 10.44
N ASP A 96 -1.93 0.07 11.51
CA ASP A 96 -1.21 1.32 11.77
C ASP A 96 0.32 1.13 11.81
N ALA A 97 0.77 -0.04 12.25
CA ALA A 97 2.18 -0.43 12.26
C ALA A 97 2.81 -0.44 10.85
N LEU A 98 2.04 -0.41 9.77
CA LEU A 98 2.53 -0.32 8.39
C LEU A 98 2.11 0.99 7.70
N THR A 99 0.88 1.48 7.94
CA THR A 99 0.42 2.73 7.33
C THR A 99 1.15 3.96 7.87
N GLN A 100 1.47 4.00 9.17
CA GLN A 100 2.19 5.13 9.76
C GLN A 100 3.65 5.20 9.28
N PRO A 101 4.44 4.10 9.25
CA PRO A 101 5.76 4.14 8.62
C PRO A 101 5.72 4.59 7.17
N LEU A 102 4.71 4.18 6.39
CA LEU A 102 4.56 4.61 5.00
C LEU A 102 4.35 6.13 4.89
N LEU A 103 3.51 6.69 5.77
CA LEU A 103 3.27 8.13 5.85
C LEU A 103 4.54 8.89 6.23
N TRP A 104 5.18 8.48 7.33
CA TRP A 104 6.38 9.15 7.84
C TRP A 104 7.54 9.05 6.87
N LEU A 105 7.71 7.92 6.18
CA LEU A 105 8.74 7.76 5.15
C LEU A 105 8.55 8.79 4.01
N GLY A 106 7.32 9.04 3.58
CA GLY A 106 7.00 10.05 2.56
C GLY A 106 7.27 11.48 3.04
N LEU A 107 6.90 11.81 4.28
CA LEU A 107 7.18 13.14 4.84
C LEU A 107 8.69 13.38 5.05
N ILE A 108 9.41 12.39 5.57
CA ILE A 108 10.87 12.47 5.76
C ILE A 108 11.57 12.58 4.40
N TRP A 109 11.14 11.80 3.40
CA TRP A 109 11.66 11.90 2.05
C TRP A 109 11.52 13.32 1.50
N ASN A 110 10.31 13.89 1.56
CA ASN A 110 10.07 15.25 1.08
C ASN A 110 10.80 16.29 1.92
N ALA A 111 10.96 16.11 3.23
CA ALA A 111 11.72 17.03 4.06
C ALA A 111 13.22 17.06 3.72
N LEU A 112 13.81 15.90 3.41
CA LEU A 112 15.25 15.77 3.18
C LEU A 112 15.67 15.96 1.72
N TYR A 113 14.85 15.51 0.77
CA TYR A 113 15.22 15.42 -0.65
C TYR A 113 14.39 16.33 -1.57
N GLN A 114 13.20 16.75 -1.14
CA GLN A 114 12.36 17.70 -1.90
C GLN A 114 11.71 18.77 -0.99
N PRO A 115 12.49 19.59 -0.27
CA PRO A 115 11.96 20.48 0.76
C PRO A 115 10.96 21.51 0.22
N THR A 116 11.09 21.92 -1.04
CA THR A 116 10.12 22.78 -1.73
C THR A 116 8.76 22.10 -1.93
N TYR A 117 8.74 20.76 -1.98
CA TYR A 117 7.53 19.95 -2.13
C TYR A 117 6.90 19.58 -0.78
N LEU A 118 7.61 19.70 0.34
CA LEU A 118 7.12 19.34 1.68
C LEU A 118 5.74 19.95 2.03
N PRO A 119 5.43 21.23 1.73
CA PRO A 119 4.09 21.77 1.99
C PRO A 119 2.99 21.01 1.23
N GLN A 120 3.27 20.61 -0.01
CA GLN A 120 2.33 19.83 -0.84
C GLN A 120 2.11 18.44 -0.25
N ALA A 121 3.17 17.81 0.26
CA ALA A 121 3.11 16.51 0.94
C ALA A 121 2.32 16.57 2.25
N VAL A 122 2.55 17.59 3.09
CA VAL A 122 1.79 17.78 4.35
C VAL A 122 0.32 18.05 4.06
N LEU A 123 0.03 18.94 3.10
CA LEU A 123 -1.34 19.19 2.65
C LEU A 123 -1.97 17.94 2.03
N GLY A 124 -1.19 17.14 1.30
CA GLY A 124 -1.65 15.86 0.76
C GLY A 124 -2.01 14.86 1.86
N ALA A 125 -1.20 14.74 2.90
CA ALA A 125 -1.51 13.88 4.03
C ALA A 125 -2.78 14.34 4.77
N ALA A 126 -2.89 15.65 5.05
CA ALA A 126 -4.06 16.23 5.71
C ALA A 126 -5.32 16.09 4.85
N ALA A 127 -5.26 16.45 3.57
CA ALA A 127 -6.38 16.36 2.64
C ALA A 127 -6.79 14.91 2.39
N GLY A 128 -5.85 13.98 2.26
CA GLY A 128 -6.13 12.56 2.11
C GLY A 128 -6.89 11.99 3.31
N TYR A 129 -6.47 12.34 4.52
CA TYR A 129 -7.19 11.97 5.74
C TYR A 129 -8.59 12.59 5.78
N LEU A 130 -8.69 13.91 5.63
CA LEU A 130 -9.95 14.63 5.78
C LEU A 130 -10.97 14.27 4.70
N ALA A 131 -10.54 14.06 3.45
CA ALA A 131 -11.45 13.77 2.33
C ALA A 131 -12.21 12.47 2.55
N LEU A 132 -11.52 11.36 2.80
CA LEU A 132 -12.18 10.07 3.04
C LEU A 132 -12.90 10.04 4.39
N TRP A 133 -12.37 10.71 5.41
CA TRP A 133 -13.03 10.81 6.70
C TRP A 133 -14.38 11.53 6.62
N LEU A 134 -14.45 12.66 5.90
CA LEU A 134 -15.71 13.40 5.70
C LEU A 134 -16.73 12.58 4.90
N ILE A 135 -16.30 11.86 3.87
CA ILE A 135 -17.16 10.96 3.10
C ILE A 135 -17.69 9.84 4.00
N ALA A 136 -16.81 9.18 4.77
CA ALA A 136 -17.19 8.12 5.69
C ALA A 136 -18.17 8.61 6.76
N TRP A 137 -17.90 9.78 7.34
CA TRP A 137 -18.76 10.41 8.34
C TRP A 137 -20.14 10.80 7.77
N GLY A 138 -20.17 11.41 6.59
CA GLY A 138 -21.43 11.77 5.92
C GLY A 138 -22.26 10.54 5.56
N PHE A 139 -21.62 9.49 5.04
CA PHE A 139 -22.28 8.22 4.77
C PHE A 139 -22.84 7.58 6.04
N TRP A 140 -22.04 7.53 7.11
CA TRP A 140 -22.48 7.01 8.40
C TRP A 140 -23.67 7.81 8.96
N ARG A 141 -23.66 9.14 8.82
CA ARG A 141 -24.75 9.99 9.31
C ARG A 141 -26.05 9.80 8.54
N TRP A 142 -25.97 9.47 7.24
CA TRP A 142 -27.13 9.26 6.37
C TRP A 142 -27.69 7.84 6.44
N ARG A 143 -26.82 6.82 6.37
CA ARG A 143 -27.21 5.40 6.29
C ARG A 143 -27.22 4.69 7.64
N GLY A 144 -26.58 5.26 8.67
CA GLY A 144 -26.38 4.62 9.97
C GLY A 144 -25.34 3.49 9.95
N GLU A 145 -24.76 3.18 8.79
CA GLU A 145 -23.82 2.09 8.58
C GLU A 145 -22.41 2.62 8.26
N GLN A 146 -21.39 1.88 8.68
CA GLN A 146 -20.01 2.20 8.32
C GLN A 146 -19.73 1.71 6.90
N GLY A 147 -19.72 2.64 5.93
CA GLY A 147 -19.51 2.33 4.51
C GLY A 147 -18.05 2.25 4.07
N LEU A 148 -17.13 2.88 4.78
CA LEU A 148 -15.70 2.95 4.44
C LEU A 148 -14.83 2.56 5.64
N GLY A 149 -13.81 1.74 5.39
CA GLY A 149 -12.88 1.30 6.43
C GLY A 149 -11.99 2.44 6.92
N GLY A 150 -11.83 2.57 8.24
CA GLY A 150 -10.92 3.57 8.82
C GLY A 150 -9.44 3.40 8.43
N GLY A 151 -9.07 2.20 7.96
CA GLY A 151 -7.76 1.91 7.40
C GLY A 151 -7.49 2.65 6.08
N ASP A 152 -8.48 2.73 5.20
CA ASP A 152 -8.36 3.38 3.88
C ASP A 152 -8.09 4.88 4.02
N VAL A 153 -8.71 5.52 5.02
CA VAL A 153 -8.49 6.93 5.37
C VAL A 153 -7.01 7.18 5.71
N LYS A 154 -6.41 6.32 6.55
CA LYS A 154 -5.00 6.43 6.95
C LYS A 154 -4.07 6.12 5.78
N LEU A 155 -4.43 5.15 4.94
CA LEU A 155 -3.67 4.79 3.77
C LEU A 155 -3.66 5.93 2.73
N LEU A 156 -4.80 6.59 2.48
CA LEU A 156 -4.84 7.73 1.58
C LEU A 156 -4.02 8.91 2.13
N ALA A 157 -4.05 9.14 3.44
CA ALA A 157 -3.16 10.11 4.08
C ALA A 157 -1.68 9.77 3.86
N ALA A 158 -1.32 8.49 4.02
CA ALA A 158 0.04 8.03 3.76
C ALA A 158 0.43 8.26 2.29
N LEU A 159 -0.41 7.88 1.32
CA LEU A 159 -0.14 8.11 -0.10
C LEU A 159 -0.09 9.61 -0.44
N GLY A 160 -0.94 10.43 0.17
CA GLY A 160 -0.92 11.89 0.06
C GLY A 160 0.38 12.52 0.56
N ALA A 161 1.06 11.90 1.53
CA ALA A 161 2.39 12.34 1.96
C ALA A 161 3.47 12.12 0.89
N TRP A 162 3.23 11.26 -0.11
CA TRP A 162 4.15 11.03 -1.23
C TRP A 162 3.75 11.81 -2.48
N CYS A 163 2.47 11.75 -2.87
CA CYS A 163 1.98 12.36 -4.10
C CYS A 163 1.48 13.80 -3.92
N GLY A 164 1.24 14.25 -2.69
CA GLY A 164 0.67 15.56 -2.41
C GLY A 164 -0.81 15.68 -2.79
N TRP A 165 -1.44 16.80 -2.42
CA TRP A 165 -2.91 16.93 -2.50
C TRP A 165 -3.45 16.99 -3.94
N ALA A 166 -2.69 17.57 -4.87
CA ALA A 166 -3.13 17.75 -6.25
C ALA A 166 -3.35 16.42 -6.98
N ASP A 167 -2.59 15.38 -6.60
CA ASP A 167 -2.65 14.07 -7.23
C ASP A 167 -3.70 13.14 -6.60
N LEU A 168 -4.26 13.50 -5.43
CA LEU A 168 -5.25 12.70 -4.70
C LEU A 168 -6.54 12.41 -5.51
N PRO A 169 -7.14 13.36 -6.26
CA PRO A 169 -8.35 13.09 -7.02
C PRO A 169 -8.12 12.01 -8.10
N ALA A 170 -6.99 12.10 -8.81
CA ALA A 170 -6.61 11.10 -9.80
C ALA A 170 -6.30 9.74 -9.15
N LEU A 171 -5.72 9.74 -7.95
CA LEU A 171 -5.43 8.53 -7.19
C LEU A 171 -6.72 7.80 -6.82
N LEU A 172 -7.68 8.53 -6.26
CA LEU A 172 -8.99 8.01 -5.89
C LEU A 172 -9.80 7.53 -7.10
N LEU A 173 -9.75 8.26 -8.21
CA LEU A 173 -10.41 7.86 -9.45
C LEU A 173 -9.83 6.53 -9.97
N LEU A 174 -8.51 6.41 -10.03
CA LEU A 174 -7.86 5.18 -10.48
C LEU A 174 -8.15 4.01 -9.53
N ALA A 175 -8.07 4.23 -8.22
CA ALA A 175 -8.35 3.21 -7.21
C ALA A 175 -9.81 2.73 -7.24
N SER A 176 -10.76 3.64 -7.39
CA SER A 176 -12.19 3.30 -7.51
C SER A 176 -12.46 2.50 -8.78
N LEU A 177 -11.89 2.89 -9.93
CA LEU A 177 -12.04 2.16 -11.18
C LEU A 177 -11.44 0.75 -11.09
N LEU A 178 -10.23 0.62 -10.55
CA LEU A 178 -9.56 -0.67 -10.36
C LEU A 178 -10.37 -1.59 -9.43
N THR A 179 -10.92 -1.05 -8.35
CA THR A 179 -11.79 -1.81 -7.43
C THR A 179 -13.07 -2.24 -8.12
N LEU A 180 -13.72 -1.35 -8.87
CA LEU A 180 -14.96 -1.65 -9.61
C LEU A 180 -14.75 -2.75 -10.65
N VAL A 181 -13.69 -2.66 -11.45
CA VAL A 181 -13.31 -3.71 -12.41
C VAL A 181 -13.03 -5.02 -11.67
N GLY A 182 -12.33 -4.96 -10.54
CA GLY A 182 -12.06 -6.13 -9.69
C GLY A 182 -13.34 -6.80 -9.17
N ILE A 183 -14.34 -6.02 -8.76
CA ILE A 183 -15.65 -6.53 -8.33
C ILE A 183 -16.39 -7.17 -9.52
N ALA A 184 -16.45 -6.48 -10.66
CA ALA A 184 -17.12 -6.96 -11.86
C ALA A 184 -16.55 -8.31 -12.35
N LEU A 185 -15.22 -8.45 -12.38
CA LEU A 185 -14.54 -9.68 -12.75
C LEU A 185 -14.82 -10.82 -11.76
N ARG A 186 -14.79 -10.55 -10.44
CA ARG A 186 -15.10 -11.56 -9.41
C ARG A 186 -16.55 -12.03 -9.53
N HIS A 187 -17.49 -11.11 -9.75
CA HIS A 187 -18.88 -11.47 -10.00
C HIS A 187 -19.02 -12.34 -11.25
N ARG A 188 -18.41 -11.92 -12.36
CA ARG A 188 -18.53 -12.61 -13.67
C ARG A 188 -17.88 -14.00 -13.72
N TRP A 189 -16.76 -14.19 -13.02
CA TRP A 189 -15.96 -15.43 -13.11
C TRP A 189 -16.10 -16.34 -11.90
N ARG A 190 -16.40 -15.79 -10.71
CA ARG A 190 -16.52 -16.57 -9.47
C ARG A 190 -17.95 -16.62 -8.93
N GLY A 191 -18.91 -15.97 -9.58
CA GLY A 191 -20.30 -15.90 -9.12
C GLY A 191 -20.45 -15.21 -7.75
N MET A 192 -19.45 -14.44 -7.32
CA MET A 192 -19.49 -13.73 -6.04
C MET A 192 -20.54 -12.60 -6.09
N SER A 193 -21.33 -12.46 -5.03
CA SER A 193 -22.30 -11.37 -4.90
C SER A 193 -21.62 -10.00 -5.03
N LEU A 194 -22.29 -9.06 -5.71
CA LEU A 194 -21.86 -7.65 -5.76
C LEU A 194 -21.89 -6.97 -4.39
N ALA A 195 -22.64 -7.52 -3.44
CA ALA A 195 -22.69 -7.04 -2.06
C ALA A 195 -21.57 -7.63 -1.18
N ALA A 196 -20.73 -8.52 -1.71
CA ALA A 196 -19.61 -9.07 -0.96
C ALA A 196 -18.57 -7.98 -0.65
N PRO A 197 -18.02 -7.92 0.58
CA PRO A 197 -16.98 -6.95 0.93
C PRO A 197 -15.78 -7.05 -0.02
N ALA A 198 -15.33 -5.91 -0.54
CA ALA A 198 -14.20 -5.82 -1.45
C ALA A 198 -13.05 -5.00 -0.83
N PRO A 199 -11.81 -5.52 -0.82
CA PRO A 199 -10.64 -4.78 -0.35
C PRO A 199 -10.35 -3.61 -1.29
N PHE A 200 -10.36 -2.38 -0.75
CA PHE A 200 -10.06 -1.15 -1.48
C PHE A 200 -8.56 -0.80 -1.44
N GLY A 201 -7.86 -1.21 -0.39
CA GLY A 201 -6.44 -0.91 -0.15
C GLY A 201 -5.49 -1.29 -1.30
N PRO A 202 -5.58 -2.50 -1.89
CA PRO A 202 -4.75 -2.87 -3.04
C PRO A 202 -4.89 -1.93 -4.23
N ALA A 203 -6.10 -1.44 -4.51
CA ALA A 203 -6.33 -0.52 -5.61
C ALA A 203 -5.75 0.87 -5.32
N LEU A 204 -5.89 1.36 -4.09
CA LEU A 204 -5.22 2.59 -3.63
C LEU A 204 -3.70 2.49 -3.77
N LEU A 205 -3.11 1.37 -3.38
CA LEU A 205 -1.66 1.16 -3.43
C LEU A 205 -1.14 1.07 -4.87
N VAL A 206 -1.87 0.43 -5.78
CA VAL A 206 -1.54 0.43 -7.21
C VAL A 206 -1.60 1.85 -7.79
N ALA A 207 -2.63 2.60 -7.46
CA ALA A 207 -2.74 4.00 -7.88
C ALA A 207 -1.61 4.87 -7.29
N GLY A 208 -1.25 4.64 -6.03
CA GLY A 208 -0.13 5.28 -5.36
C GLY A 208 1.20 4.95 -6.04
N LEU A 209 1.48 3.69 -6.36
CA LEU A 209 2.67 3.27 -7.10
C LEU A 209 2.77 3.98 -8.46
N TRP A 210 1.66 4.07 -9.19
CA TRP A 210 1.60 4.77 -10.47
C TRP A 210 2.01 6.24 -10.37
N GLN A 211 1.62 6.93 -9.30
CA GLN A 211 1.92 8.35 -9.10
C GLN A 211 3.30 8.60 -8.47
N VAL A 212 3.73 7.75 -7.54
CA VAL A 212 4.95 7.99 -6.73
C VAL A 212 6.21 7.59 -7.47
N LEU A 213 6.20 6.46 -8.19
CA LEU A 213 7.40 5.94 -8.84
C LEU A 213 8.01 6.91 -9.88
N PRO A 214 7.24 7.55 -10.78
CA PRO A 214 7.79 8.53 -11.72
C PRO A 214 8.45 9.73 -11.02
N ARG A 215 7.95 10.12 -9.84
CA ARG A 215 8.50 11.24 -9.09
C ARG A 215 9.84 10.90 -8.46
N LEU A 216 9.98 9.68 -7.95
CA LEU A 216 11.27 9.21 -7.43
C LEU A 216 12.32 9.11 -8.54
N ALA A 217 11.92 8.77 -9.77
CA ALA A 217 12.82 8.73 -10.93
C ALA A 217 13.23 10.13 -11.45
N GLY A 218 12.46 11.17 -11.11
CA GLY A 218 12.73 12.55 -11.50
C GLY A 218 13.56 13.36 -10.51
N VAL A 219 14.05 12.74 -9.42
CA VAL A 219 14.97 13.33 -8.43
C VAL A 219 16.41 13.03 -8.80
#